data_AF-A0A1Y2M1S2-F1
#
_entry.id   AF-A0A1Y2M1S2-F1
#
_cell.length_a   1.000
_cell.length_b   1.000
_cell.length_c   1.000
_cell.angle_alpha   90.00
_cell.angle_beta   90.00
_cell.angle_gamma   90.00
#
_symmetry.space_group_name_H-M   'P 1'
#
loop_
_entity.id
_entity.type
_entity.pdbx_description
1 polymer ?
#
loop_
_entity_poly.entity_id
_entity_poly.type
_entity_poly.pdbx_seq_one_letter_code
_entity_poly.pdbx_strand_id
1 'polypeptide(L)'
;MTTRRIVNDEKTSLDYDGKGASGPSNTSPAVPAGVIFKLMSFTFAMITLPIGTYFFTNAYVFNGNATYAGGLAALMANVVLIGYVIMAFMDDQKELAEEEEKERKNL
;
A
#
# COMPACT_ATOMS: atom_id res chain seq x y z
N MET A 1 -63.81 28.75 -27.17
CA MET A 1 -62.76 28.71 -26.15
C MET A 1 -62.60 27.27 -25.68
N THR A 2 -61.48 26.63 -25.98
CA THR A 2 -61.18 25.27 -25.50
C THR A 2 -59.71 25.22 -25.13
N THR A 3 -59.45 25.22 -23.82
CA THR A 3 -58.15 24.89 -23.21
C THR A 3 -57.73 23.50 -23.63
N ARG A 4 -56.54 23.36 -24.24
CA ARG A 4 -55.81 22.09 -24.24
C ARG A 4 -54.51 22.26 -23.46
N ARG A 5 -54.58 21.72 -22.26
CA ARG A 5 -53.54 21.35 -21.30
C ARG A 5 -52.15 21.19 -21.93
N ILE A 6 -51.21 22.02 -21.47
CA ILE A 6 -49.76 21.78 -21.57
C ILE A 6 -49.50 20.43 -20.91
N VAL A 7 -49.05 19.47 -21.70
CA VAL A 7 -48.57 18.18 -21.20
C VAL A 7 -47.12 18.42 -20.79
N ASN A 8 -46.91 18.73 -19.51
CA ASN A 8 -45.61 18.51 -18.88
C ASN A 8 -45.38 17.00 -18.96
N ASP A 9 -44.52 16.58 -19.88
CA ASP A 9 -44.01 15.22 -19.99
C ASP A 9 -42.92 14.99 -18.93
N GLU A 10 -43.30 15.17 -17.66
CA GLU A 10 -42.48 14.74 -16.52
C GLU A 10 -42.95 13.34 -16.12
N LYS A 11 -42.56 12.36 -16.93
CA LYS A 11 -42.47 10.96 -16.51
C LYS A 11 -41.00 10.54 -16.56
N THR A 12 -40.32 10.63 -15.42
CA THR A 12 -40.13 9.51 -14.48
C THR A 12 -39.25 8.40 -15.05
N SER A 13 -38.03 8.32 -14.53
CA SER A 13 -37.19 7.11 -14.40
C SER A 13 -36.91 6.26 -15.64
N LEU A 14 -37.14 6.77 -16.85
CA LEU A 14 -36.97 6.03 -18.10
C LEU A 14 -35.83 6.51 -19.00
N ASP A 15 -35.02 7.47 -18.56
CA ASP A 15 -33.63 7.65 -19.04
C ASP A 15 -32.70 6.59 -18.41
N TYR A 16 -33.15 5.34 -18.42
CA TYR A 16 -32.28 4.18 -18.25
C TYR A 16 -31.69 3.89 -19.63
N ASP A 17 -30.60 4.59 -19.97
CA ASP A 17 -29.76 4.25 -21.12
C ASP A 17 -29.24 2.82 -20.88
N GLY A 18 -29.78 1.89 -21.65
CA GLY A 18 -29.58 0.45 -21.54
C GLY A 18 -28.16 0.00 -21.89
N LYS A 19 -27.14 0.49 -21.18
CA LYS A 19 -25.93 -0.30 -20.94
C LYS A 19 -26.31 -1.34 -19.90
N GLY A 20 -26.66 -2.51 -20.43
CA GLY A 20 -27.16 -3.67 -19.69
C GLY A 20 -26.36 -3.98 -18.43
N ALA A 21 -27.05 -4.65 -17.50
CA ALA A 21 -26.58 -5.17 -16.22
C ALA A 21 -25.09 -4.93 -16.00
N SER A 22 -24.75 -4.08 -15.04
CA SER A 22 -23.39 -4.01 -14.49
C SER A 22 -22.93 -5.45 -14.26
N GLY A 23 -22.13 -5.97 -15.20
CA GLY A 23 -21.52 -7.28 -15.10
C GLY A 23 -20.82 -7.34 -13.75
N PRO A 24 -20.66 -8.55 -13.17
CA PRO A 24 -20.22 -8.71 -11.79
C PRO A 24 -19.08 -7.74 -11.51
N SER A 25 -19.31 -6.81 -10.56
CA SER A 25 -18.33 -5.81 -10.17
C SER A 25 -17.02 -6.54 -9.96
N ASN A 26 -15.99 -6.23 -10.75
CA ASN A 26 -14.71 -6.87 -10.60
C ASN A 26 -14.15 -6.46 -9.23
N THR A 27 -14.40 -7.28 -8.21
CA THR A 27 -13.94 -7.13 -6.83
C THR A 27 -12.56 -7.74 -6.63
N SER A 28 -11.89 -8.14 -7.71
CA SER A 28 -10.48 -8.50 -7.63
C SER A 28 -9.72 -7.34 -6.98
N PRO A 29 -8.86 -7.61 -5.98
CA PRO A 29 -8.14 -6.55 -5.29
C PRO A 29 -7.45 -5.64 -6.31
N ALA A 30 -7.83 -4.37 -6.36
CA ALA A 30 -7.26 -3.37 -7.27
C ALA A 30 -5.77 -3.11 -6.99
N VAL A 31 -5.25 -3.64 -5.88
CA VAL A 31 -3.86 -3.58 -5.46
C VAL A 31 -3.25 -4.98 -5.49
N PRO A 32 -2.14 -5.20 -6.22
CA PRO A 32 -1.46 -6.49 -6.26
C PRO A 32 -1.07 -6.99 -4.86
N ALA A 33 -1.27 -8.28 -4.58
CA ALA A 33 -0.98 -8.88 -3.27
C ALA A 33 0.49 -8.69 -2.83
N GLY A 34 1.43 -8.62 -3.78
CA GLY A 34 2.83 -8.32 -3.50
C GLY A 34 3.05 -6.93 -2.89
N VAL A 35 2.29 -5.92 -3.35
CA VAL A 35 2.35 -4.56 -2.79
C VAL A 35 1.84 -4.56 -1.35
N ILE A 36 0.73 -5.27 -1.07
CA ILE A 36 0.20 -5.40 0.29
C ILE A 36 1.25 -5.99 1.23
N PHE A 37 1.93 -7.06 0.81
CA PHE A 37 2.96 -7.70 1.63
C PHE A 37 4.17 -6.77 1.88
N LYS A 38 4.59 -6.00 0.86
CA LYS A 38 5.66 -4.99 0.99
C LYS A 38 5.27 -3.91 2.01
N LEU A 39 4.07 -3.33 1.89
CA LEU A 39 3.57 -2.32 2.81
C LEU A 39 3.50 -2.84 4.25
N MET A 40 2.93 -4.04 4.45
CA MET A 40 2.84 -4.67 5.77
C MET A 40 4.21 -4.94 6.38
N SER A 41 5.16 -5.44 5.59
CA SER A 41 6.53 -5.71 6.04
C SER A 41 7.25 -4.43 6.45
N PHE A 42 7.07 -3.34 5.70
CA PHE A 42 7.66 -2.05 6.04
C PHE A 42 7.07 -1.45 7.32
N THR A 43 5.75 -1.48 7.47
CA THR A 43 5.11 -1.04 8.71
C THR A 43 5.60 -1.85 9.90
N PHE A 44 5.68 -3.18 9.75
CA PHE A 44 6.19 -4.05 10.81
C PHE A 44 7.65 -3.73 11.16
N ALA A 45 8.52 -3.58 10.15
CA ALA A 45 9.93 -3.26 10.34
C ALA A 45 10.12 -1.92 11.07
N MET A 46 9.37 -0.88 10.68
CA MET A 46 9.51 0.45 11.25
C MET A 46 9.09 0.50 12.73
N ILE A 47 8.18 -0.37 13.15
CA ILE A 47 7.72 -0.46 14.55
C ILE A 47 8.65 -1.36 15.36
N THR A 48 8.93 -2.56 14.86
CA THR A 48 9.61 -3.60 15.65
C THR A 48 11.12 -3.38 15.79
N LEU A 49 11.81 -2.86 14.76
CA LEU A 49 13.26 -2.68 14.83
C LEU A 49 13.68 -1.57 15.81
N PRO A 50 13.12 -0.35 15.78
CA PRO A 50 13.53 0.70 16.71
C PRO A 50 13.10 0.41 18.14
N ILE A 51 11.87 -0.08 18.33
CA ILE A 51 11.34 -0.43 19.66
C ILE A 51 12.08 -1.65 20.23
N GLY A 52 12.29 -2.68 19.41
CA GLY A 52 13.05 -3.86 19.79
C GLY A 52 14.49 -3.51 20.18
N THR A 53 15.15 -2.64 19.40
CA THR A 53 16.48 -2.12 19.74
C THR A 53 16.48 -1.41 21.09
N TYR A 54 15.49 -0.56 21.36
CA TYR A 54 15.41 0.17 22.62
C TYR A 54 15.33 -0.80 23.82
N PHE A 55 14.39 -1.74 23.80
CA PHE A 55 14.24 -2.69 24.91
C PHE A 55 15.42 -3.66 25.02
N PHE A 56 15.96 -4.12 23.89
CA PHE A 56 17.14 -4.99 23.86
C PHE A 56 18.37 -4.31 24.46
N THR A 57 18.65 -3.07 24.04
CA THR A 57 19.83 -2.32 24.52
C THR A 57 19.66 -1.84 25.95
N ASN A 58 18.45 -1.45 26.35
CA ASN A 58 18.16 -1.07 27.73
C ASN A 58 18.31 -2.26 28.70
N ALA A 59 17.87 -3.46 28.29
CA ALA A 59 17.89 -4.65 29.13
C ALA A 59 19.27 -5.34 29.19
N TYR A 60 19.98 -5.43 28.07
CA TYR A 60 21.20 -6.26 27.99
C TYR A 60 22.51 -5.46 27.94
N VAL A 61 22.49 -4.19 27.51
CA VAL A 61 23.72 -3.41 27.28
C VAL A 61 23.91 -2.31 28.31
N PHE A 62 22.85 -1.54 28.62
CA PHE A 62 22.95 -0.33 29.43
C PHE A 62 22.37 -0.44 30.84
N ASN A 63 22.01 -1.65 31.31
CA ASN A 63 21.50 -1.94 32.67
C ASN A 63 20.46 -0.91 33.17
N GLY A 64 19.50 -0.52 32.30
CA GLY A 64 18.43 0.41 32.66
C GLY A 64 18.70 1.90 32.45
N ASN A 65 19.84 2.30 31.85
CA ASN A 65 20.04 3.69 31.46
C ASN A 65 19.28 4.04 30.17
N ALA A 66 18.06 4.54 30.35
CA ALA A 66 17.14 4.89 29.27
C ALA A 66 17.68 5.96 28.30
N THR A 67 18.61 6.83 28.73
CA THR A 67 19.17 7.89 27.88
C THR A 67 20.10 7.32 26.80
N TYR A 68 20.98 6.39 27.16
CA TYR A 68 21.86 5.74 26.19
C TYR A 68 21.11 4.74 25.31
N ALA A 69 20.16 3.99 25.88
CA ALA A 69 19.31 3.09 25.11
C ALA A 69 18.41 3.86 24.12
N GLY A 70 17.84 5.00 24.53
CA GLY A 70 17.06 5.89 23.66
C GLY A 70 17.90 6.50 22.54
N GLY A 71 19.12 6.95 22.84
CA GLY A 71 20.05 7.45 21.82
C GLY A 71 20.42 6.39 20.79
N LEU A 72 20.67 5.15 21.22
CA LEU A 72 21.00 4.05 20.31
C LEU A 72 19.78 3.61 19.48
N ALA A 73 18.57 3.68 20.04
CA ALA A 73 17.33 3.44 19.30
C ALA A 73 17.10 4.50 18.21
N ALA A 74 17.37 5.78 18.49
CA ALA A 74 17.31 6.84 17.49
C ALA A 74 18.34 6.65 16.35
N LEU A 75 19.54 6.19 16.69
CA LEU A 75 20.54 5.81 15.69
C LEU A 75 20.06 4.62 14.83
N MET A 76 19.47 3.59 15.45
CA MET A 76 18.91 2.46 14.72
C MET A 76 17.73 2.84 13.83
N ALA A 77 16.92 3.84 14.20
CA ALA A 77 15.86 4.34 13.32
C ALA A 77 16.42 4.87 11.98
N ASN A 78 17.59 5.55 12.01
CA ASN A 78 18.26 5.98 10.78
C ASN A 78 18.81 4.80 9.97
N VAL A 79 19.29 3.74 10.64
CA VAL A 79 19.70 2.50 9.97
C VAL A 79 18.51 1.82 9.29
N VAL A 80 17.34 1.80 9.93
CA VAL A 80 16.10 1.27 9.34
C VAL A 80 15.71 2.06 8.09
N LEU A 81 15.85 3.40 8.10
CA LEU A 81 15.62 4.24 6.91
C LEU A 81 16.58 3.84 5.78
N ILE A 82 17.87 3.72 6.06
CA ILE A 82 18.86 3.31 5.05
C ILE A 82 18.52 1.90 4.51
N GLY A 83 18.14 0.97 5.40
CA GLY A 83 17.69 -0.37 5.03
C GLY A 83 16.44 -0.35 4.13
N TYR A 84 15.50 0.56 4.39
CA TYR A 84 14.33 0.78 3.52
C TYR A 84 14.76 1.16 2.10
N VAL A 85 15.69 2.11 1.99
CA VAL A 85 16.19 2.60 0.70
C VAL A 85 16.90 1.49 -0.06
N ILE A 86 17.73 0.68 0.61
CA ILE A 86 18.42 -0.47 0.00
C ILE A 86 17.39 -1.50 -0.48
N MET A 87 16.39 -1.83 0.34
CA MET A 87 15.35 -2.77 -0.05
C MET A 87 14.60 -2.27 -1.29
N ALA A 88 14.26 -0.99 -1.34
CA ALA A 88 13.60 -0.39 -2.50
C ALA A 88 14.45 -0.57 -3.77
N PHE A 89 15.75 -0.27 -3.71
CA PHE A 89 16.65 -0.49 -4.86
C PHE A 89 16.76 -1.95 -5.28
N MET A 90 16.80 -2.89 -4.33
CA MET A 90 16.86 -4.32 -4.65
C MET A 90 15.55 -4.83 -5.27
N ASP A 91 14.43 -4.26 -4.85
CA ASP A 91 13.10 -4.59 -5.36
C ASP A 91 12.92 -4.04 -6.77
N ASP A 92 13.37 -2.81 -7.03
CA ASP A 92 13.40 -2.18 -8.37
C ASP A 92 14.23 -3.02 -9.36
N GLN A 93 15.38 -3.55 -8.95
CA GLN A 93 16.19 -4.42 -9.82
C GLN A 93 15.54 -5.76 -10.14
N LYS A 94 14.76 -6.33 -9.21
CA LYS A 94 14.04 -7.59 -9.45
C LYS A 94 12.90 -7.41 -10.42
N GLU A 95 12.18 -6.30 -10.35
CA GLU A 95 11.09 -5.98 -11.28
C GLU A 95 11.62 -5.89 -12.72
N LEU A 96 12.74 -5.18 -12.92
CA LEU A 96 13.41 -5.08 -14.22
C LEU A 96 13.88 -6.45 -14.74
N ALA A 97 14.46 -7.30 -13.89
CA ALA A 97 14.91 -8.63 -14.29
C ALA A 97 13.74 -9.56 -14.65
N GLU A 98 12.61 -9.46 -13.95
CA GLU A 98 11.40 -10.22 -14.27
C GLU A 98 10.74 -9.76 -15.58
N GLU A 99 10.79 -8.47 -15.89
CA GLU A 99 10.33 -7.92 -17.16
C GLU A 99 11.18 -8.42 -18.33
N GLU A 100 12.51 -8.36 -18.22
CA GLU A 100 13.43 -8.89 -19.23
C GLU A 100 13.24 -10.41 -19.44
N GLU A 101 12.99 -11.18 -18.38
CA GLU A 101 12.75 -12.62 -18.50
C GLU A 101 11.40 -12.93 -19.17
N LYS A 102 10.36 -12.13 -18.91
CA LYS A 102 9.06 -12.24 -19.60
C LYS A 102 9.20 -11.90 -21.07
N GLU A 103 9.95 -10.86 -21.43
CA GLU A 103 10.20 -10.50 -22.82
C GLU A 103 10.94 -11.60 -23.59
N ARG A 104 11.98 -12.21 -22.99
CA ARG A 104 12.71 -13.32 -23.62
C ARG A 104 11.91 -14.61 -23.76
N LYS A 105 10.95 -14.88 -22.88
CA LYS A 105 10.06 -16.06 -22.98
C LYS A 105 8.92 -15.87 -23.99
N ASN A 106 8.65 -14.64 -24.38
CA ASN A 106 7.60 -14.29 -25.35
C ASN A 106 8.13 -14.14 -26.80
N LEU A 107 9.45 -14.28 -27.00
CA LEU A 107 10.15 -14.33 -28.29
C LEU A 107 10.48 -15.77 -28.68
#